data_AF-A0AA41NHU8-F1
#
_entry.id   AF-A0AA41NHU8-F1
#
_cell.length_a   1.000
_cell.length_b   1.000
_cell.length_c   1.000
_cell.angle_alpha   90.00
_cell.angle_beta   90.00
_cell.angle_gamma   90.00
#
_symmetry.space_group_name_H-M   'P 1'
#
loop_
_entity.id
_entity.type
_entity.pdbx_description
1 polymer ?
#
loop_
_entity_poly.entity_id
_entity_poly.type
_entity_poly.pdbx_seq_one_letter_code
_entity_poly.pdbx_strand_id
1 'polypeptide(L)' 'ETEQCWVQPPSKYCEERCKRDQSCSSPNHTCCWTYCGNICLDNEEPMKTMLTP' A
#
# COMPACT_ATOMS: atom_id res chain seq x y z
N GLU A 1 12.54 9.36 5.34
CA GLU A 1 11.34 9.29 6.19
C GLU A 1 10.38 8.31 5.52
N THR A 2 9.79 7.35 6.23
CA THR A 2 8.85 6.40 5.61
C THR A 2 7.48 7.04 5.63
N GLU A 3 6.95 7.42 4.47
CA GLU A 3 5.65 8.06 4.38
C GLU A 3 4.53 7.08 4.78
N GLN A 4 3.58 7.57 5.56
CA GLN A 4 2.40 6.82 5.98
C GLN A 4 1.42 6.79 4.81
N CYS A 5 0.86 5.63 4.47
CA CYS A 5 -0.08 5.54 3.35
C CYS A 5 -1.31 6.44 3.60
N TRP A 6 -1.85 7.03 2.54
CA TRP A 6 -3.04 7.90 2.59
C TRP A 6 -4.31 7.22 3.15
N VAL A 7 -4.35 5.89 3.15
CA VAL A 7 -5.48 5.06 3.60
C VAL A 7 -4.97 3.82 4.33
N GLN A 8 -5.72 3.35 5.32
CA GLN A 8 -5.51 2.03 5.92
C GLN A 8 -6.07 0.94 5.00
N PRO A 9 -5.24 0.05 4.45
CA PRO A 9 -5.72 -0.99 3.57
C PRO A 9 -6.58 -2.02 4.30
N PRO A 10 -7.52 -2.66 3.58
CA PRO A 10 -8.09 -3.93 4.00
C PRO A 10 -6.98 -4.96 4.27
N SER A 11 -7.22 -5.88 5.21
CA SER A 11 -6.25 -6.90 5.65
C SER A 11 -5.70 -7.77 4.52
N LYS A 12 -6.44 -7.94 3.42
CA LYS A 12 -6.00 -8.68 2.23
C LYS A 12 -4.70 -8.13 1.60
N TYR A 13 -4.40 -6.84 1.77
CA TYR A 13 -3.18 -6.23 1.21
C TYR A 13 -1.97 -6.34 2.14
N CYS A 14 -2.13 -6.87 3.36
CA CYS A 14 -1.03 -7.03 4.30
C CYS A 14 0.00 -8.09 3.85
N GLU A 15 -0.36 -8.90 2.86
CA GLU A 15 0.52 -9.87 2.21
C GLU A 15 1.41 -9.24 1.13
N GLU A 16 1.00 -8.09 0.57
CA GLU A 16 1.74 -7.33 -0.46
C GLU A 16 2.88 -6.52 0.16
N ARG A 17 3.90 -7.19 0.72
CA ARG A 17 4.99 -6.49 1.41
C ARG A 17 6.00 -5.86 0.44
N CYS A 18 6.57 -4.73 0.84
CA CYS A 18 7.68 -4.14 0.11
C CYS A 18 8.93 -5.01 0.17
N LYS A 19 9.78 -4.86 -0.84
CA LYS A 19 11.14 -5.41 -0.81
C LYS A 19 12.02 -4.63 0.18
N ARG A 20 13.21 -5.18 0.48
CA ARG A 20 14.15 -4.58 1.44
C ARG A 20 14.56 -3.15 1.07
N ASP A 21 14.68 -2.88 -0.23
CA ASP A 21 14.98 -1.58 -0.82
C ASP A 21 13.77 -0.63 -0.88
N GLN A 22 12.66 -0.96 -0.21
CA GLN A 22 11.40 -0.20 -0.24
C GLN A 22 10.78 -0.10 -1.65
N SER A 23 11.12 -1.04 -2.55
CA SER A 23 10.49 -1.11 -3.87
C SER A 23 9.36 -2.13 -3.91
N CYS A 24 8.46 -1.94 -4.89
CA CYS A 24 7.35 -2.85 -5.17
C CYS A 24 7.62 -3.65 -6.43
N SER A 25 7.17 -4.91 -6.45
CA SER A 25 7.25 -5.74 -7.66
C SER A 25 6.28 -5.27 -8.75
N SER A 26 5.13 -4.74 -8.32
CA SER A 26 4.08 -4.26 -9.21
C SER A 26 4.34 -2.82 -9.64
N PRO A 27 4.20 -2.49 -10.93
CA PRO A 27 4.21 -1.10 -11.37
C PRO A 27 3.01 -0.35 -10.78
N ASN A 28 3.10 0.98 -10.65
CA ASN A 28 2.08 1.85 -10.04
C ASN A 28 1.73 1.56 -8.57
N HIS A 29 2.60 0.86 -7.85
CA HIS A 29 2.48 0.67 -6.41
C HIS A 29 3.53 1.49 -5.68
N THR A 30 3.14 2.07 -4.55
CA THR A 30 4.04 2.78 -3.65
C THR A 30 4.26 1.95 -2.40
N CYS A 31 5.52 1.81 -1.99
CA CYS A 31 5.83 1.26 -0.68
C CYS A 31 5.55 2.33 0.37
N CYS A 32 4.63 2.05 1.28
CA CYS A 32 4.31 2.96 2.37
C CYS A 32 3.99 2.19 3.65
N TRP A 33 4.09 2.88 4.79
CA TRP A 33 3.89 2.27 6.09
C TRP A 33 2.41 2.27 6.49
N THR A 34 1.94 1.14 7.02
CA THR A 34 0.56 0.90 7.50
C THR A 34 0.57 0.14 8.83
N TYR A 35 -0.59 -0.19 9.39
CA TYR A 35 -0.68 -1.09 10.55
C TYR A 35 -0.10 -2.49 10.29
N CYS A 36 -0.01 -2.90 9.02
CA CYS A 36 0.62 -4.15 8.60
C CYS A 36 2.14 -4.02 8.38
N GLY A 37 2.70 -2.83 8.60
CA GLY A 37 4.08 -2.47 8.28
C GLY A 37 4.22 -1.90 6.87
N ASN A 38 5.41 -2.07 6.28
CA ASN A 38 5.71 -1.57 4.94
C ASN A 38 5.12 -2.50 3.87
N ILE A 39 4.10 -2.01 3.18
CA ILE A 39 3.41 -2.74 2.12
C ILE A 39 3.33 -1.91 0.85
N CYS A 40 3.13 -2.60 -0.26
CA CYS A 40 2.91 -2.03 -1.57
C CYS A 40 1.42 -1.75 -1.76
N LEU A 41 1.08 -0.48 -1.91
CA LEU A 41 -0.28 -0.04 -2.19
C LEU A 41 -0.36 0.51 -3.61
N ASP A 42 -1.39 0.11 -4.37
CA ASP A 42 -1.66 0.71 -5.67
C ASP A 42 -2.03 2.20 -5.49
N ASN A 43 -1.43 3.06 -6.31
CA ASN A 43 -1.58 4.52 -6.19
C ASN A 43 -3.03 5.00 -6.38
N GLU A 44 -3.89 4.18 -7.00
CA GLU A 44 -5.31 4.44 -7.21
C GLU A 44 -6.21 3.80 -6.12
N GLU A 45 -5.65 3.05 -5.16
CA GLU A 45 -6.44 2.45 -4.06
C GLU A 45 -7.29 3.45 -3.27
N PRO A 46 -6.83 4.70 -2.98
CA PRO A 46 -7.67 5.68 -2.31
C PRO A 46 -8.98 5.94 -3.07
N MET A 47 -8.95 5.82 -4.40
CA MET A 47 -10.14 6.01 -5.23
C MET A 47 -10.94 4.72 -5.36
N LYS A 48 -10.30 3.56 -5.58
CA LYS A 48 -10.98 2.26 -5.75
C LYS A 48 -11.77 1.85 -4.50
N THR A 49 -11.21 2.06 -3.31
CA THR A 49 -11.87 1.70 -2.04
C THR A 49 -13.00 2.67 -1.68
N MET A 50 -12.88 3.96 -2.01
CA MET A 50 -13.93 4.96 -1.80
C MET A 50 -15.11 4.82 -2.78
N LEU A 51 -14.89 4.19 -3.95
CA LEU A 51 -15.88 4.00 -5.01
C LEU A 51 -16.70 2.71 -4.88
N THR A 52 -16.39 1.85 -3.90
CA THR A 52 -17.19 0.65 -3.60
C THR A 52 -17.97 0.88 -2.28
N PRO A 53 -19.28 1.20 -2.35
CA PRO A 53 -20.13 1.33 -1.16
C PRO A 53 -20.40 0.00 -0.47
#